data_AF-A0A5C3PB72-F1
#
_entry.id   AF-A0A5C3PB72-F1
#
_cell.length_a   1.000
_cell.length_b   1.000
_cell.length_c   1.000
_cell.angle_alpha   90.00
_cell.angle_beta   90.00
_cell.angle_gamma   90.00
#
_symmetry.space_group_name_H-M   'P 1'
#
loop_
_entity.id
_entity.type
_entity.pdbx_description
1 polymer ?
#
loop_
_entity_poly.entity_id
_entity_poly.type
_entity_poly.pdbx_seq_one_letter_code
_entity_poly.pdbx_strand_id
1 'polypeptide(L)'
;MLRLTDSVISGSASLNFLRRDTAVNWDAQDLDIYTPFTSALRLLLYLVVVEGYNVDAINRPSYHSDSKGFHRVYHLSKNGRSIDVIQSVTPSALHPLPFFWGSHVVTFLGADMYCLPYPRLTLQSKGVLNPIALIALEYPPPRTIDCIAKYQLRGYTFR
;
A
#
# COMPACT_ATOMS: atom_id res chain seq x y z
N MET A 1 -3.52 -4.77 17.34
CA MET A 1 -4.25 -5.36 16.19
C MET A 1 -3.34 -5.96 15.12
N LEU A 2 -2.40 -5.21 14.54
CA LEU A 2 -1.51 -5.72 13.48
C LEU A 2 -0.86 -7.09 13.80
N ARG A 3 -0.36 -7.28 15.03
CA ARG A 3 0.22 -8.55 15.51
C ARG A 3 -0.78 -9.71 15.52
N LEU A 4 -2.03 -9.45 15.91
CA LEU A 4 -3.06 -10.48 16.08
C LEU A 4 -3.67 -10.94 14.75
N THR A 5 -3.48 -10.14 13.70
CA THR A 5 -4.05 -10.37 12.37
C THR A 5 -2.97 -10.54 11.30
N ASP A 6 -1.70 -10.63 11.71
CA ASP A 6 -0.52 -10.65 10.82
C ASP A 6 -0.61 -9.62 9.69
N SER A 7 -1.15 -8.44 10.03
CA SER A 7 -1.39 -7.35 9.09
C SER A 7 -0.24 -6.34 9.16
N VAL A 8 -0.01 -5.63 8.06
CA VAL A 8 1.06 -4.65 7.94
C VAL A 8 0.54 -3.36 7.36
N ILE A 9 1.16 -2.24 7.71
CA ILE A 9 0.94 -0.95 7.06
C ILE A 9 1.97 -0.81 5.94
N SER A 10 1.58 -0.38 4.74
CA SER A 10 2.50 -0.14 3.63
C SER A 10 2.17 1.18 2.92
N GLY A 11 2.56 1.32 1.66
CA GLY A 11 2.25 2.48 0.84
C GLY A 11 2.86 3.77 1.37
N SER A 12 2.11 4.86 1.25
CA SER A 12 2.65 6.19 1.51
C SER A 12 2.97 6.44 2.99
N ALA A 13 2.17 5.89 3.91
CA ALA A 13 2.40 6.00 5.35
C ALA A 13 3.70 5.29 5.79
N SER A 14 3.92 4.05 5.34
CA SER A 14 5.16 3.31 5.63
C SER A 14 6.40 3.99 5.06
N LEU A 15 6.28 4.59 3.87
CA LEU A 15 7.38 5.32 3.26
C LEU A 15 7.70 6.62 4.01
N ASN A 16 6.67 7.34 4.46
CA ASN A 16 6.81 8.58 5.22
C ASN A 16 7.52 8.34 6.56
N PHE A 17 7.25 7.21 7.22
CA PHE A 17 7.85 6.84 8.51
C PHE A 17 9.39 6.89 8.54
N LEU A 18 10.06 6.55 7.43
CA LEU A 18 11.53 6.58 7.34
C LEU A 18 12.10 7.86 6.73
N ARG A 19 11.27 8.87 6.45
CA ARG A 19 11.73 10.09 5.80
C ARG A 19 12.70 10.83 6.72
N ARG A 20 13.95 10.99 6.25
CA ARG A 20 14.97 11.80 6.92
C ARG A 20 15.19 13.16 6.28
N ASP A 21 14.81 13.32 5.01
CA ASP A 21 15.00 14.55 4.26
C ASP A 21 13.82 15.52 4.49
N THR A 22 14.13 16.74 4.89
CA THR A 22 13.21 17.84 5.17
C THR A 22 12.99 18.77 3.97
N ALA A 23 13.76 18.61 2.87
CA ALA A 23 13.71 19.51 1.73
C ALA A 23 12.38 19.47 0.95
N VAL A 24 11.67 18.34 0.96
CA VAL A 24 10.35 18.18 0.33
C VAL A 24 9.34 17.73 1.37
N ASN A 25 8.46 18.64 1.78
CA ASN A 25 7.46 18.35 2.80
C ASN A 25 6.17 17.81 2.18
N TRP A 26 5.84 16.55 2.48
CA TRP A 26 4.57 15.92 2.14
C TRP A 26 4.09 15.01 3.27
N ASP A 27 2.78 14.89 3.45
CA ASP A 27 2.20 13.97 4.41
C ASP A 27 1.44 12.85 3.73
N ALA A 28 1.45 11.67 4.34
CA ALA A 28 0.56 10.58 3.96
C ALA A 28 -0.89 10.99 4.27
N GLN A 29 -1.75 10.95 3.25
CA GLN A 29 -3.16 11.36 3.37
C GLN A 29 -4.06 10.16 3.69
N ASP A 30 -3.55 8.96 3.47
CA ASP A 30 -4.22 7.68 3.58
C ASP A 30 -3.34 6.68 4.34
N LEU A 31 -3.99 5.71 5.00
CA LEU A 31 -3.32 4.58 5.63
C LEU A 31 -3.69 3.28 4.90
N ASP A 32 -2.70 2.66 4.26
CA ASP A 32 -2.87 1.38 3.59
C ASP A 32 -2.52 0.23 4.55
N ILE A 33 -3.51 -0.57 4.96
CA ILE A 33 -3.32 -1.78 5.78
C ILE A 33 -3.52 -3.03 4.94
N TYR A 34 -2.48 -3.82 4.79
CA TYR A 34 -2.52 -5.12 4.15
C TYR A 34 -2.80 -6.19 5.19
N THR A 35 -3.72 -7.10 4.87
CA THR A 35 -4.15 -8.15 5.80
C THR A 35 -4.23 -9.50 5.09
N PRO A 36 -3.88 -10.62 5.75
CA PRO A 36 -4.09 -11.96 5.21
C PRO A 36 -5.55 -12.21 4.87
N PHE A 37 -5.79 -13.10 3.91
CA PHE A 37 -7.15 -13.54 3.57
C PHE A 37 -7.93 -14.02 4.80
N THR A 38 -7.26 -14.77 5.69
CA THR A 38 -7.82 -15.41 6.89
C THR A 38 -8.19 -14.44 8.02
N SER A 39 -7.54 -13.29 8.09
CA SER A 39 -7.66 -12.35 9.22
C SER A 39 -8.41 -11.06 8.87
N ALA A 40 -8.75 -10.86 7.59
CA ALA A 40 -9.37 -9.63 7.10
C ALA A 40 -10.67 -9.27 7.83
N LEU A 41 -11.58 -10.24 8.03
CA LEU A 41 -12.85 -10.00 8.72
C LEU A 41 -12.62 -9.54 10.17
N ARG A 42 -11.65 -10.14 10.86
CA ARG A 42 -11.32 -9.77 12.24
C ARG A 42 -10.79 -8.34 12.34
N LEU A 43 -9.92 -7.93 11.41
CA LEU A 43 -9.41 -6.58 11.34
C LEU A 43 -10.53 -5.57 11.04
N LEU A 44 -11.39 -5.87 10.07
CA LEU A 44 -12.51 -5.00 9.69
C LEU A 44 -13.51 -4.83 10.83
N LEU A 45 -13.88 -5.92 11.51
CA LEU A 45 -14.77 -5.86 12.67
C LEU A 45 -14.20 -4.98 13.77
N TYR A 46 -12.89 -5.07 14.03
CA TYR A 46 -12.24 -4.18 14.99
C TYR A 46 -12.32 -2.71 14.54
N LEU A 47 -11.96 -2.41 13.28
CA LEU A 47 -11.98 -1.04 12.77
C LEU A 47 -13.39 -0.42 12.78
N VAL A 48 -14.41 -1.21 12.48
CA VAL A 48 -15.80 -0.73 12.42
C VAL A 48 -16.43 -0.67 13.82
N VAL A 49 -16.42 -1.78 14.55
CA VAL A 49 -17.19 -1.92 15.80
C VAL A 49 -16.48 -1.27 16.98
N VAL A 50 -15.14 -1.33 17.02
CA VAL A 50 -14.35 -0.81 18.14
C VAL A 50 -13.83 0.59 17.83
N GLU A 51 -13.21 0.77 16.66
CA GLU A 51 -12.63 2.07 16.28
C GLU A 51 -13.64 3.01 15.63
N GLY A 52 -14.86 2.56 15.29
CA GLY A 52 -15.94 3.41 14.79
C GLY A 52 -15.68 3.98 13.38
N TYR A 53 -14.95 3.26 12.53
CA TYR A 53 -14.85 3.59 11.11
C TYR A 53 -16.10 3.14 10.34
N ASN A 54 -16.44 3.87 9.28
CA ASN A 54 -17.47 3.47 8.33
C ASN A 54 -16.82 2.79 7.13
N VAL A 55 -17.51 1.82 6.52
CA VAL A 55 -17.10 1.22 5.24
C VAL A 55 -17.79 1.98 4.12
N ASP A 56 -17.03 2.75 3.36
CA ASP A 56 -17.56 3.62 2.31
C ASP A 56 -17.69 2.89 0.97
N ALA A 57 -16.72 2.02 0.65
CA ALA A 57 -16.71 1.27 -0.60
C ALA A 57 -15.93 -0.05 -0.46
N ILE A 58 -16.27 -1.00 -1.33
CA ILE A 58 -15.56 -2.28 -1.45
C ILE A 58 -15.21 -2.50 -2.92
N ASN A 59 -13.91 -2.45 -3.24
CA ASN A 59 -13.40 -2.68 -4.58
C ASN A 59 -12.86 -4.11 -4.71
N ARG A 60 -13.05 -4.70 -5.89
CA ARG A 60 -12.49 -6.01 -6.26
C ARG A 60 -11.62 -5.82 -7.51
N PRO A 61 -10.58 -6.64 -7.71
CA PRO A 61 -9.93 -6.74 -9.01
C PRO A 61 -10.99 -6.98 -10.09
N SER A 62 -10.86 -6.37 -11.26
CA SER A 62 -11.68 -6.78 -12.40
C SER A 62 -11.34 -8.24 -12.74
N TYR A 63 -12.32 -9.02 -13.20
CA TYR A 63 -12.16 -10.45 -13.53
C TYR A 63 -11.01 -10.74 -14.52
N HIS A 64 -10.50 -9.73 -15.23
CA HIS A 64 -9.36 -9.85 -16.14
C HIS A 64 -8.01 -9.46 -15.52
N SER A 65 -7.95 -9.22 -14.20
CA SER A 65 -6.77 -8.71 -13.48
C SER A 65 -6.33 -9.62 -12.32
N ASP A 66 -6.37 -10.94 -12.53
CA ASP A 66 -5.96 -11.99 -11.58
C ASP A 66 -4.51 -11.87 -11.06
N SER A 67 -3.72 -10.93 -11.58
CA SER A 67 -2.32 -10.72 -11.23
C SER A 67 -2.06 -9.72 -10.10
N LYS A 68 -3.06 -9.16 -9.39
CA LYS A 68 -2.81 -8.08 -8.41
C LYS A 68 -2.49 -8.51 -6.98
N GLY A 69 -2.52 -9.81 -6.68
CA GLY A 69 -2.17 -10.36 -5.37
C GLY A 69 -3.16 -10.05 -4.22
N PHE A 70 -4.22 -9.26 -4.45
CA PHE A 70 -5.24 -8.94 -3.45
C PHE A 70 -6.64 -9.39 -3.90
N HIS A 71 -7.49 -9.77 -2.95
CA HIS A 71 -8.87 -10.19 -3.17
C HIS A 71 -9.83 -9.00 -3.19
N ARG A 72 -9.71 -8.08 -2.21
CA ARG A 72 -10.60 -6.91 -2.06
C ARG A 72 -9.85 -5.75 -1.42
N VAL A 73 -10.32 -4.54 -1.70
CA VAL A 73 -9.95 -3.33 -0.96
C VAL A 73 -11.19 -2.76 -0.32
N TYR A 74 -11.16 -2.58 0.99
CA TYR A 74 -12.21 -1.90 1.74
C TYR A 74 -11.74 -0.47 2.00
N HIS A 75 -12.51 0.50 1.55
CA HIS A 75 -12.27 1.91 1.82
C HIS A 75 -13.06 2.31 3.06
N LEU A 76 -12.36 2.77 4.09
CA LEU A 76 -12.95 3.15 5.37
C LEU A 76 -12.63 4.61 5.68
N SER A 77 -13.58 5.32 6.28
CA SER A 77 -13.35 6.69 6.75
C SER A 77 -13.92 6.98 8.13
N LYS A 78 -13.28 7.94 8.81
CA LYS A 78 -13.70 8.49 10.10
C LYS A 78 -13.11 9.89 10.31
N ASN A 79 -13.96 10.90 10.50
CA ASN A 79 -13.55 12.26 10.87
C ASN A 79 -12.41 12.83 9.99
N GLY A 80 -12.53 12.68 8.67
CA GLY A 80 -11.53 13.14 7.70
C GLY A 80 -10.28 12.26 7.58
N ARG A 81 -10.20 11.13 8.30
CA ARG A 81 -9.16 10.11 8.12
C ARG A 81 -9.65 8.99 7.20
N SER A 82 -8.77 8.49 6.36
CA SER A 82 -9.03 7.39 5.42
C SER A 82 -8.12 6.21 5.69
N ILE A 83 -8.68 4.99 5.64
CA ILE A 83 -7.94 3.72 5.70
C ILE A 83 -8.38 2.86 4.53
N ASP A 84 -7.41 2.37 3.77
CA ASP A 84 -7.62 1.31 2.79
C ASP A 84 -7.19 -0.02 3.43
N VAL A 85 -8.11 -0.98 3.55
CA VAL A 85 -7.79 -2.34 3.99
C VAL A 85 -7.70 -3.25 2.77
N ILE A 86 -6.49 -3.67 2.43
CA ILE A 86 -6.17 -4.52 1.29
C ILE A 86 -6.11 -5.98 1.77
N GLN A 87 -7.13 -6.75 1.43
CA GLN A 87 -7.18 -8.17 1.72
C GLN A 87 -6.35 -8.95 0.70
N SER A 88 -5.33 -9.67 1.15
CA SER A 88 -4.53 -10.58 0.34
C SER A 88 -5.36 -11.75 -0.20
N VAL A 89 -4.95 -12.33 -1.34
CA VAL A 89 -5.49 -13.62 -1.83
C VAL A 89 -4.89 -14.83 -1.11
N THR A 90 -3.85 -14.63 -0.30
CA THR A 90 -3.15 -15.69 0.43
C THR A 90 -3.21 -15.46 1.94
N PRO A 91 -2.77 -16.44 2.76
CA PRO A 91 -2.54 -16.23 4.19
C PRO A 91 -1.42 -15.24 4.54
N SER A 92 -0.73 -14.61 3.58
CA SER A 92 0.29 -13.60 3.83
C SER A 92 -0.19 -12.20 3.44
N ALA A 93 -0.13 -11.26 4.38
CA ALA A 93 -0.36 -9.84 4.10
C ALA A 93 0.68 -9.24 3.15
N LEU A 94 1.84 -9.87 3.00
CA LEU A 94 2.93 -9.36 2.17
C LEU A 94 2.75 -9.73 0.70
N HIS A 95 1.92 -10.72 0.38
CA HIS A 95 1.76 -11.22 -0.99
C HIS A 95 1.34 -10.15 -2.01
N PRO A 96 0.47 -9.17 -1.70
CA PRO A 96 0.14 -8.09 -2.64
C PRO A 96 1.30 -7.11 -2.92
N LEU A 97 2.27 -6.97 -2.00
CA LEU A 97 3.26 -5.89 -2.07
C LEU A 97 4.18 -5.95 -3.31
N PRO A 98 4.69 -7.11 -3.75
CA PRO A 98 5.49 -7.20 -4.97
C PRO A 98 4.73 -6.81 -6.25
N PHE A 99 3.40 -6.79 -6.22
CA PHE A 99 2.57 -6.40 -7.36
C PHE A 99 2.38 -4.88 -7.48
N PHE A 100 2.95 -4.10 -6.56
CA PHE A 100 3.00 -2.65 -6.70
C PHE A 100 3.87 -2.23 -7.89
N TRP A 101 3.54 -1.06 -8.44
CA TRP A 101 4.18 -0.50 -9.62
C TRP A 101 5.61 0.01 -9.37
N GLY A 102 6.02 0.23 -8.12
CA GLY A 102 7.31 0.85 -7.81
C GLY A 102 7.96 0.28 -6.55
N SER A 103 9.28 0.05 -6.59
CA SER A 103 10.04 -0.57 -5.49
C SER A 103 10.01 0.21 -4.16
N HIS A 104 10.00 1.54 -4.23
CA HIS A 104 10.00 2.45 -3.08
C HIS A 104 8.79 2.29 -2.14
N VAL A 105 7.63 1.84 -2.63
CA VAL A 105 6.40 1.67 -1.83
C VAL A 105 6.16 0.24 -1.34
N VAL A 106 7.10 -0.67 -1.61
CA VAL A 106 7.08 -2.06 -1.12
C VAL A 106 7.51 -2.15 0.37
N THR A 107 7.90 -1.02 0.97
CA THR A 107 8.22 -0.95 2.39
C THR A 107 6.99 -1.20 3.25
N PHE A 108 7.17 -1.79 4.42
CA PHE A 108 6.05 -2.00 5.33
C PHE A 108 6.45 -1.93 6.80
N LEU A 109 5.48 -1.55 7.62
CA LEU A 109 5.47 -1.56 9.07
C LEU A 109 4.64 -2.76 9.54
N GLY A 110 5.29 -3.74 10.15
CA GLY A 110 4.63 -4.75 10.96
C GLY A 110 4.36 -4.24 12.37
N ALA A 111 3.81 -5.10 13.23
CA ALA A 111 3.62 -4.74 14.64
C ALA A 111 4.93 -4.45 15.38
N ASP A 112 6.01 -5.16 15.02
CA ASP A 112 7.29 -5.15 15.76
C ASP A 112 8.50 -4.95 14.86
N MET A 113 8.28 -4.69 13.58
CA MET A 113 9.34 -4.58 12.61
C MET A 113 9.02 -3.53 11.56
N TYR A 114 10.07 -2.94 11.03
CA TYR A 114 10.03 -2.19 9.79
C TYR A 114 10.83 -2.95 8.74
N CYS A 115 10.26 -3.15 7.56
CA CYS A 115 10.97 -3.74 6.43
C CYS A 115 11.23 -2.68 5.36
N LEU A 116 12.50 -2.54 5.00
CA LEU A 116 12.98 -1.72 3.90
C LEU A 116 13.64 -2.63 2.85
N PRO A 117 12.88 -3.20 1.88
CA PRO A 117 13.45 -4.18 0.95
C PRO A 117 14.53 -3.60 0.03
N TYR A 118 14.45 -2.30 -0.29
CA TYR A 118 15.33 -1.62 -1.23
C TYR A 118 16.04 -0.41 -0.60
N PRO A 119 16.84 -0.60 0.47
CA PRO A 119 17.31 0.51 1.30
C PRO A 119 18.11 1.55 0.54
N ARG A 120 19.04 1.11 -0.33
CA ARG A 120 19.85 2.05 -1.13
C ARG A 120 19.01 2.90 -2.08
N LEU A 121 17.99 2.32 -2.70
CA LEU A 121 17.14 3.03 -3.65
C LEU A 121 16.19 3.97 -2.91
N THR A 122 15.45 3.44 -1.94
CA THR A 122 14.44 4.19 -1.19
C THR A 122 15.05 5.36 -0.42
N LEU A 123 16.20 5.18 0.25
CA LEU A 123 16.86 6.26 0.99
C LEU A 123 17.51 7.32 0.09
N GLN A 124 17.70 7.03 -1.19
CA GLN A 124 18.15 8.00 -2.20
C GLN A 124 16.97 8.59 -3.01
N SER A 125 15.73 8.40 -2.55
CA SER A 125 14.52 8.80 -3.26
C SER A 125 14.49 8.28 -4.70
N LYS A 126 14.83 7.00 -4.89
CA LYS A 126 14.80 6.32 -6.18
C LYS A 126 13.82 5.15 -6.13
N GLY A 127 12.99 5.04 -7.17
CA GLY A 127 12.11 3.90 -7.40
C GLY A 127 12.47 3.20 -8.71
N VAL A 128 12.32 1.88 -8.73
CA VAL A 128 12.35 1.09 -9.98
C VAL A 128 10.91 0.70 -10.28
N LEU A 129 10.50 0.89 -11.54
CA LEU A 129 9.17 0.49 -11.99
C LEU A 129 9.09 -1.03 -12.12
N ASN A 130 7.99 -1.62 -11.68
CA ASN A 130 7.77 -3.05 -11.81
C ASN A 130 7.61 -3.41 -13.30
N PRO A 131 8.51 -4.21 -13.89
CA PRO A 131 8.46 -4.52 -15.31
C PRO A 131 7.21 -5.32 -15.67
N ILE A 132 6.62 -6.10 -14.75
CA ILE A 132 5.35 -6.81 -15.00
C ILE A 132 4.22 -5.82 -15.31
N ALA A 133 4.28 -4.61 -14.74
CA ALA A 133 3.34 -3.52 -15.07
C ALA A 133 3.66 -2.82 -16.42
N LEU A 134 4.72 -3.24 -17.12
CA LEU A 134 5.21 -2.65 -18.38
C LEU A 134 5.30 -3.68 -19.54
N ILE A 135 5.32 -4.99 -19.24
CA ILE A 135 5.67 -6.06 -20.19
C ILE A 135 4.59 -6.34 -21.26
N ALA A 136 3.39 -5.78 -21.16
CA ALA A 136 2.35 -5.97 -22.16
C ALA A 136 2.39 -4.99 -23.37
N LEU A 137 3.42 -4.14 -23.50
CA LEU A 137 3.41 -2.96 -24.41
C LEU A 137 2.24 -2.00 -24.15
N GLU A 138 1.56 -2.17 -23.02
CA GLU A 138 0.54 -1.25 -22.56
C GLU A 138 1.23 -0.11 -21.83
N TYR A 139 0.88 1.13 -22.20
CA TYR A 139 1.24 2.29 -21.39
C TYR A 139 0.79 2.05 -19.95
N PRO A 140 1.54 2.53 -18.93
CA PRO A 140 1.10 2.43 -17.56
C PRO A 140 -0.33 2.97 -17.46
N PRO A 141 -1.27 2.26 -16.81
CA PRO A 141 -2.63 2.73 -16.66
C PRO A 141 -2.65 4.16 -16.09
N PRO A 142 -3.66 5.00 -16.41
CA PRO A 142 -3.70 6.39 -15.93
C PRO A 142 -3.45 6.53 -14.43
N ARG A 143 -4.03 5.64 -13.62
CA ARG A 143 -3.80 5.60 -12.16
C ARG A 143 -2.33 5.37 -11.77
N THR A 144 -1.59 4.57 -12.53
CA THR A 144 -0.15 4.36 -12.31
C THR A 144 0.64 5.61 -12.69
N ILE A 145 0.26 6.31 -13.76
CA ILE A 145 0.86 7.59 -14.14
C ILE A 145 0.62 8.64 -13.05
N ASP A 146 -0.60 8.74 -12.52
CA ASP A 146 -0.92 9.65 -11.41
C ASP A 146 -0.09 9.33 -10.16
N CYS A 147 0.13 8.04 -9.89
CA CYS A 147 0.99 7.61 -8.79
C CYS A 147 2.46 7.99 -9.04
N ILE A 148 2.98 7.81 -10.25
CA ILE A 148 4.33 8.23 -10.61
C ILE A 148 4.49 9.74 -10.40
N ALA A 149 3.56 10.54 -10.93
CA ALA A 149 3.57 12.00 -10.77
C ALA A 149 3.50 12.41 -9.29
N LYS A 150 2.61 11.77 -8.50
CA LYS A 150 2.50 11.95 -7.04
C LYS A 150 3.85 11.78 -6.34
N TYR A 151 4.63 10.76 -6.68
CA TYR A 151 5.93 10.52 -6.02
C TYR A 151 7.09 11.34 -6.61
N GLN A 152 7.03 11.74 -7.89
CA GLN A 152 7.96 12.74 -8.43
C GLN A 152 7.85 14.07 -7.70
N LEU A 153 6.62 14.55 -7.43
CA LEU A 153 6.37 15.73 -6.59
C LEU A 153 6.88 15.58 -5.16
N ARG A 154 7.07 14.34 -4.69
CA ARG A 154 7.63 13.99 -3.38
C ARG A 154 9.15 13.79 -3.39
N GLY A 155 9.81 14.14 -4.50
CA GLY A 155 11.27 14.06 -4.65
C GLY A 155 11.79 12.72 -5.14
N TYR A 156 10.93 11.80 -5.60
CA TYR A 156 11.38 10.53 -6.15
C TYR A 156 11.75 10.63 -7.63
N THR A 157 12.80 9.91 -8.01
CA THR A 157 13.16 9.67 -9.41
C THR A 157 12.95 8.21 -9.77
N PHE A 158 12.49 7.96 -10.99
CA PHE A 158 12.17 6.62 -11.49
C PHE A 158 13.16 6.19 -12.56
N ARG A 159 13.59 4.93 -12.51
CA ARG A 159 14.46 4.28 -13.50
C ARG A 159 13.81 3.02 -14.02
#